data_AF-A0A9P7JB41-F1
#
_entry.id   AF-A0A9P7JB41-F1
#
_cell.length_a   1.000
_cell.length_b   1.000
_cell.length_c   1.000
_cell.angle_alpha   90.00
_cell.angle_beta   90.00
_cell.angle_gamma   90.00
#
_symmetry.space_group_name_H-M   'P 1'
#
loop_
_entity.id
_entity.type
_entity.pdbx_description
1 polymer ?
#
loop_
_entity_poly.entity_id
_entity_poly.type
_entity_poly.pdbx_seq_one_letter_code
_entity_poly.pdbx_strand_id
1 'polypeptide(L)'
;MSSSWTPDESSETFLAEKGWLQGTVVSAVAYGINVALYLMCFHLLFRQMNRMNYKKQLPLLIYITTTFIFSTLFMAALADFTQLAFIQYRDYPGGPNAFENNMFGIPVDNLGNVCGFLTMILSDGLVVWRCMVIYRGCMVPMWIILLFPGLMFAASIAMGIMFLLQVTANSPYFSSTNINYTVPYLTLSLALNIIITIAIVLRLLIYRHRISKVLGSSYGTQYTSIAAMIIESAALYSAFSVAFLTLFLRNNPISETFIESLTQVQIIAMLLIVFRVAQGKSWSQDTMSRVMTSRPSVQAIRMGDLGYGSKTFTGSSGFEARPSYKSNDRESVEAAV
;
A
#
# COMPACT_ATOMS: atom_id res chain seq x y z
N MET A 1 23.25 -48.90 12.60
CA MET A 1 22.35 -48.21 11.67
C MET A 1 21.73 -47.06 12.43
N SER A 2 22.25 -45.84 12.28
CA SER A 2 21.64 -44.65 12.88
C SER A 2 20.31 -44.41 12.18
N SER A 3 19.23 -44.88 12.78
CA SER A 3 17.86 -44.71 12.30
C SER A 3 17.45 -43.25 12.49
N SER A 4 17.96 -42.36 11.66
CA SER A 4 17.38 -41.04 11.53
C SER A 4 16.17 -41.17 10.62
N TRP A 5 14.99 -40.83 11.13
CA TRP A 5 13.75 -40.71 10.33
C TRP A 5 13.81 -39.53 9.33
N THR A 6 14.97 -38.88 9.22
CA THR A 6 15.27 -37.87 8.21
C THR A 6 15.64 -38.55 6.89
N PRO A 7 15.08 -38.11 5.76
CA PRO A 7 15.46 -38.57 4.43
C PRO A 7 16.97 -38.49 4.19
N ASP A 8 17.52 -39.47 3.47
CA ASP A 8 18.94 -39.53 3.10
C ASP A 8 19.20 -38.66 1.87
N GLU A 9 19.29 -37.35 2.10
CA GLU A 9 19.45 -36.32 1.08
C GLU A 9 20.67 -35.43 1.36
N SER A 10 21.19 -34.77 0.31
CA SER A 10 22.31 -33.84 0.44
C SER A 10 21.97 -32.65 1.36
N SER A 11 22.98 -32.07 2.03
CA SER A 11 22.75 -30.91 2.90
C SER A 11 22.20 -29.68 2.16
N GLU A 12 22.51 -29.54 0.87
CA GLU A 12 22.03 -28.45 0.01
C GLU A 12 20.55 -28.62 -0.37
N THR A 13 20.15 -29.83 -0.78
CA THR A 13 18.74 -30.14 -1.09
C THR A 13 17.86 -29.96 0.14
N PHE A 14 18.33 -30.42 1.30
CA PHE A 14 17.60 -30.25 2.55
C PHE A 14 17.47 -28.78 2.99
N LEU A 15 18.47 -27.95 2.69
CA LEU A 15 18.40 -26.50 2.95
C LEU A 15 17.41 -25.80 2.02
N ALA A 16 17.35 -26.20 0.75
CA ALA A 16 16.38 -25.68 -0.21
C ALA A 16 14.94 -26.04 0.17
N GLU A 17 14.68 -27.30 0.53
CA GLU A 17 13.36 -27.73 0.99
C GLU A 17 12.90 -26.98 2.24
N LYS A 18 13.82 -26.77 3.20
CA LYS A 18 13.54 -25.92 4.36
C LYS A 18 13.27 -24.48 3.95
N GLY A 19 14.07 -23.93 3.04
CA GLY A 19 13.93 -22.57 2.54
C GLY A 19 12.57 -22.36 1.89
N TRP A 20 12.15 -23.28 1.03
CA TRP A 20 10.84 -23.29 0.39
C TRP A 20 9.71 -23.36 1.42
N LEU A 21 9.74 -24.34 2.33
CA LEU A 21 8.70 -24.50 3.35
C LEU A 21 8.59 -23.25 4.25
N GLN A 22 9.71 -22.69 4.69
CA GLN A 22 9.72 -21.44 5.46
C GLN A 22 9.21 -20.26 4.63
N GLY A 23 9.51 -20.21 3.33
CA GLY A 23 8.97 -19.24 2.37
C GLY A 23 7.46 -19.26 2.33
N THR A 24 6.87 -20.45 2.20
CA THR A 24 5.41 -20.66 2.22
C THR A 24 4.78 -20.18 3.53
N VAL A 25 5.42 -20.46 4.68
CA VAL A 25 4.93 -19.97 5.99
C VAL A 25 4.98 -18.44 6.08
N VAL A 26 6.09 -17.82 5.66
CA VAL A 26 6.21 -16.35 5.62
C VAL A 26 5.17 -15.75 4.67
N SER A 27 4.94 -16.37 3.52
CA SER A 27 3.93 -15.95 2.55
C SER A 27 2.52 -16.05 3.13
N ALA A 28 2.20 -17.10 3.90
CA ALA A 28 0.93 -17.23 4.61
C ALA A 28 0.72 -16.15 5.68
N VAL A 29 1.76 -15.80 6.44
CA VAL A 29 1.70 -14.67 7.40
C VAL A 29 1.47 -13.35 6.66
N ALA A 30 2.20 -13.11 5.58
CA ALA A 30 2.02 -11.94 4.74
C ALA A 30 0.62 -11.86 4.12
N TYR A 31 0.05 -13.00 3.71
CA TYR A 31 -1.34 -13.09 3.25
C TYR A 31 -2.34 -12.71 4.35
N GLY A 32 -2.11 -13.12 5.60
CA GLY A 32 -2.93 -12.67 6.74
C GLY A 32 -2.94 -11.14 6.90
N ILE A 33 -1.78 -10.49 6.71
CA ILE A 33 -1.67 -9.03 6.69
C ILE A 33 -2.44 -8.44 5.50
N ASN A 34 -2.35 -9.07 4.32
CA ASN A 34 -3.09 -8.65 3.13
C ASN A 34 -4.61 -8.70 3.35
N VAL A 35 -5.13 -9.75 3.97
CA VAL A 35 -6.55 -9.86 4.34
C VAL A 35 -6.96 -8.70 5.24
N ALA A 36 -6.20 -8.45 6.31
CA ALA A 36 -6.49 -7.35 7.24
C ALA A 36 -6.48 -5.98 6.54
N LEU A 37 -5.44 -5.69 5.74
CA LEU A 37 -5.34 -4.44 4.99
C LEU A 37 -6.42 -4.29 3.93
N TYR A 38 -6.81 -5.37 3.26
CA TYR A 38 -7.91 -5.38 2.31
C TYR A 38 -9.22 -5.01 3.00
N LEU A 39 -9.56 -5.65 4.12
CA LEU A 39 -10.78 -5.36 4.88
C LEU A 39 -10.80 -3.90 5.37
N MET A 40 -9.67 -3.39 5.87
CA MET A 40 -9.55 -1.99 6.29
C MET A 40 -9.74 -1.02 5.12
N CYS A 41 -9.08 -1.28 3.97
CA CYS A 41 -9.23 -0.48 2.76
C CYS A 41 -10.67 -0.50 2.25
N PHE A 42 -11.27 -1.68 2.18
CA PHE A 42 -12.63 -1.89 1.70
C PHE A 42 -13.63 -1.14 2.57
N HIS A 43 -13.55 -1.31 3.89
CA HIS A 43 -14.44 -0.62 4.83
C HIS A 43 -14.32 0.90 4.71
N LEU A 44 -13.08 1.42 4.64
CA LEU A 44 -12.84 2.86 4.55
C LEU A 44 -13.33 3.45 3.22
N LEU A 45 -13.05 2.79 2.10
CA LEU A 45 -13.49 3.24 0.77
C LEU A 45 -15.00 3.17 0.61
N PHE A 46 -15.62 2.09 1.10
CA PHE A 46 -17.06 1.90 1.04
C PHE A 46 -17.79 2.93 1.90
N ARG A 47 -17.34 3.16 3.14
CA ARG A 47 -17.93 4.15 4.04
C ARG A 47 -17.81 5.58 3.51
N GLN A 48 -16.72 5.90 2.81
CA GLN A 48 -16.52 7.22 2.20
C GLN A 48 -17.25 7.39 0.86
N MET A 49 -17.98 6.38 0.38
CA MET A 49 -18.59 6.40 -0.94
C MET A 49 -19.86 7.26 -0.97
N ASN A 50 -19.75 8.42 -1.62
CA ASN A 50 -20.87 9.36 -1.81
C ASN A 50 -21.22 9.53 -3.29
N ARG A 51 -22.43 9.99 -3.60
CA ARG A 51 -22.91 10.25 -4.99
C ARG A 51 -22.02 11.18 -5.81
N MET A 52 -21.18 12.01 -5.18
CA MET A 52 -20.22 12.86 -5.90
C MET A 52 -18.86 12.20 -6.15
N ASN A 53 -18.47 11.20 -5.34
CA ASN A 53 -17.13 10.60 -5.37
C ASN A 53 -17.11 9.17 -5.90
N TYR A 54 -18.27 8.55 -6.15
CA TYR A 54 -18.37 7.16 -6.62
C TYR A 54 -17.54 6.88 -7.88
N LYS A 55 -17.49 7.82 -8.84
CA LYS A 55 -16.70 7.67 -10.07
C LYS A 55 -15.19 7.51 -9.83
N LYS A 56 -14.68 7.98 -8.68
CA LYS A 56 -13.26 7.87 -8.30
C LYS A 56 -13.01 6.72 -7.31
N GLN A 57 -13.97 6.41 -6.45
CA GLN A 57 -13.83 5.35 -5.44
C GLN A 57 -14.16 3.96 -5.98
N LEU A 58 -15.14 3.83 -6.87
CA LEU A 58 -15.52 2.57 -7.48
C LEU A 58 -14.35 1.89 -8.23
N PRO A 59 -13.59 2.56 -9.13
CA PRO A 59 -12.46 1.91 -9.80
C PRO A 59 -11.36 1.48 -8.82
N LEU A 60 -11.13 2.25 -7.76
CA LEU A 60 -10.15 1.89 -6.71
C LEU A 60 -10.62 0.68 -5.90
N LEU A 61 -11.92 0.58 -5.61
CA LEU A 61 -12.53 -0.56 -4.92
C LEU A 61 -12.45 -1.83 -5.76
N ILE A 62 -12.76 -1.73 -7.06
CA ILE A 62 -12.60 -2.84 -8.02
C ILE A 62 -11.14 -3.28 -8.05
N TYR A 63 -10.21 -2.33 -8.17
CA TYR A 63 -8.79 -2.61 -8.21
C TYR A 63 -8.27 -3.39 -6.98
N ILE A 64 -8.61 -2.95 -5.76
CA ILE A 64 -8.17 -3.66 -4.54
C ILE A 64 -8.82 -5.04 -4.41
N THR A 65 -10.06 -5.19 -4.89
CA THR A 65 -10.78 -6.47 -4.83
C THR A 65 -10.22 -7.46 -5.84
N THR A 66 -9.95 -7.04 -7.08
CA THR A 66 -9.28 -7.86 -8.08
C THR A 66 -7.90 -8.31 -7.60
N THR A 67 -7.11 -7.41 -7.03
CA THR A 67 -5.78 -7.78 -6.51
C THR A 67 -5.87 -8.76 -5.34
N PHE A 68 -6.87 -8.59 -4.46
CA PHE A 68 -7.12 -9.52 -3.36
C PHE A 68 -7.53 -10.92 -3.84
N ILE A 69 -8.34 -11.01 -4.90
CA ILE A 69 -8.71 -12.28 -5.53
C ILE A 69 -7.46 -12.99 -6.07
N PHE A 70 -6.60 -12.29 -6.81
CA PHE A 70 -5.36 -12.88 -7.32
C PHE A 70 -4.39 -13.28 -6.21
N SER A 71 -4.27 -12.48 -5.15
CA SER A 71 -3.49 -12.81 -3.95
C SER A 71 -3.97 -14.11 -3.29
N THR A 72 -5.29 -14.30 -3.21
CA THR A 72 -5.91 -15.49 -2.61
C THR A 72 -5.71 -16.72 -3.48
N LEU A 73 -5.87 -16.59 -4.80
CA LEU A 73 -5.62 -17.67 -5.74
C LEU A 73 -4.14 -18.09 -5.75
N PHE A 74 -3.22 -17.11 -5.69
CA PHE A 74 -1.79 -17.37 -5.54
C PHE A 74 -1.50 -18.19 -4.28
N MET A 75 -2.03 -17.79 -3.11
CA MET A 75 -1.80 -18.54 -1.88
C MET A 75 -2.42 -19.94 -1.89
N ALA A 76 -3.60 -20.09 -2.48
CA ALA A 76 -4.24 -21.39 -2.61
C ALA A 76 -3.41 -22.34 -3.48
N ALA A 77 -2.91 -21.84 -4.63
CA ALA A 77 -2.02 -22.57 -5.51
C ALA A 77 -0.71 -22.96 -4.81
N LEU A 78 -0.07 -22.00 -4.12
CA LEU A 78 1.17 -22.24 -3.39
C LEU A 78 1.00 -23.30 -2.28
N ALA A 79 -0.10 -23.22 -1.53
CA ALA A 79 -0.39 -24.17 -0.46
C ALA A 79 -0.65 -25.60 -1.00
N ASP A 80 -1.42 -25.72 -2.09
CA ASP A 80 -1.72 -27.01 -2.71
C ASP A 80 -0.48 -27.63 -3.35
N PHE A 81 0.35 -26.82 -4.02
CA PHE A 81 1.61 -27.27 -4.59
C PHE A 81 2.62 -27.71 -3.51
N THR A 82 2.73 -26.95 -2.42
CA THR A 82 3.54 -27.34 -1.25
C THR A 82 3.05 -28.67 -0.67
N GLN A 83 1.73 -28.84 -0.53
CA GLN A 83 1.15 -30.10 -0.04
C GLN A 83 1.43 -31.28 -1.00
N LEU A 84 1.33 -31.08 -2.31
CA LEU A 84 1.64 -32.10 -3.30
C LEU A 84 3.10 -32.56 -3.18
N ALA A 85 4.03 -31.62 -3.11
CA ALA A 85 5.46 -31.94 -3.05
C ALA A 85 5.88 -32.59 -1.72
N PHE A 86 5.41 -32.06 -0.58
CA PHE A 86 5.87 -32.53 0.74
C PHE A 86 5.08 -33.71 1.32
N ILE A 87 3.82 -33.93 0.90
CA ILE A 87 2.97 -34.99 1.44
C ILE A 87 2.75 -36.10 0.42
N GLN A 88 2.31 -35.78 -0.80
CA GLN A 88 1.91 -36.81 -1.77
C GLN A 88 3.12 -37.39 -2.52
N TYR A 89 4.07 -36.54 -2.90
CA TYR A 89 5.23 -36.91 -3.72
C TYR A 89 6.56 -36.72 -2.98
N ARG A 90 6.58 -36.91 -1.65
CA ARG A 90 7.80 -36.74 -0.83
C ARG A 90 8.95 -37.64 -1.29
N ASP A 91 8.63 -38.85 -1.75
CA ASP A 91 9.58 -39.86 -2.21
C ASP A 91 9.89 -39.75 -3.71
N TYR A 92 9.56 -38.62 -4.35
CA TYR A 92 9.95 -38.36 -5.73
C TYR A 92 11.49 -38.40 -5.88
N PRO A 93 12.05 -38.92 -6.98
CA PRO A 93 13.50 -38.98 -7.16
C PRO A 93 14.16 -37.59 -7.05
N GLY A 94 14.95 -37.39 -5.99
CA GLY A 94 15.59 -36.10 -5.67
C GLY A 94 14.82 -35.21 -4.68
N GLY A 95 13.74 -35.71 -4.09
CA GLY A 95 12.96 -35.04 -3.05
C GLY A 95 11.98 -33.98 -3.59
N PRO A 96 11.23 -33.31 -2.70
CA PRO A 96 10.34 -32.18 -3.01
C PRO A 96 10.97 -31.10 -3.88
N ASN A 97 12.24 -30.76 -3.69
CA ASN A 97 12.92 -29.76 -4.51
C ASN A 97 13.07 -30.22 -5.98
N ALA A 98 13.42 -31.49 -6.20
CA ALA A 98 13.46 -32.02 -7.56
C ALA A 98 12.05 -32.14 -8.17
N PHE A 99 11.04 -32.46 -7.35
CA PHE A 99 9.65 -32.46 -7.78
C PHE A 99 9.22 -31.07 -8.24
N GLU A 100 9.51 -30.04 -7.46
CA GLU A 100 9.23 -28.64 -7.81
C GLU A 100 9.81 -28.29 -9.18
N ASN A 101 11.10 -28.57 -9.38
CA ASN A 101 11.77 -28.26 -10.64
C ASN A 101 11.25 -29.07 -11.84
N ASN A 102 10.91 -30.35 -11.65
CA ASN A 102 10.47 -31.21 -12.74
C ASN A 102 8.98 -31.05 -13.06
N MET A 103 8.18 -30.67 -12.06
CA MET A 103 6.73 -30.56 -12.13
C MET A 103 6.22 -29.12 -12.03
N PHE A 104 7.11 -28.16 -12.31
CA PHE A 104 6.83 -26.73 -12.34
C PHE A 104 5.66 -26.37 -13.30
N GLY A 105 5.43 -27.18 -14.33
CA GLY A 105 4.33 -27.00 -15.29
C GLY A 105 2.96 -27.56 -14.86
N ILE A 106 2.80 -28.06 -13.62
CA ILE A 106 1.51 -28.57 -13.15
C ILE A 106 0.46 -27.42 -13.14
N PRO A 107 -0.82 -27.68 -13.49
CA PRO A 107 -1.85 -26.64 -13.55
C PRO A 107 -1.99 -25.80 -12.27
N VAL A 108 -1.76 -26.40 -11.10
CA VAL A 108 -1.81 -25.74 -9.79
C VAL A 108 -0.71 -24.68 -9.68
N ASP A 109 0.54 -25.04 -9.96
CA ASP A 109 1.66 -24.08 -9.88
C ASP A 109 1.56 -23.01 -10.99
N ASN A 110 1.17 -23.40 -12.20
CA ASN A 110 0.90 -22.46 -13.29
C ASN A 110 -0.17 -21.41 -12.91
N LEU A 111 -1.24 -21.81 -12.22
CA LEU A 111 -2.24 -20.89 -11.72
C LEU A 111 -1.62 -19.88 -10.75
N GLY A 112 -0.77 -20.34 -9.84
CA GLY A 112 0.00 -19.51 -8.91
C GLY A 112 0.86 -18.49 -9.65
N ASN A 113 1.71 -18.95 -10.56
CA ASN A 113 2.59 -18.10 -11.38
C ASN A 113 1.81 -17.03 -12.17
N VAL A 114 0.69 -17.41 -12.81
CA VAL A 114 -0.16 -16.46 -13.54
C VAL A 114 -0.77 -15.42 -12.60
N CYS A 115 -1.29 -15.83 -11.45
CA CYS A 115 -1.86 -14.92 -10.46
C CYS A 115 -0.80 -13.97 -9.87
N GLY A 116 0.41 -14.47 -9.61
CA GLY A 116 1.55 -13.67 -9.17
C GLY A 116 1.95 -12.63 -10.22
N PHE A 117 2.07 -13.05 -11.48
CA PHE A 117 2.37 -12.15 -12.59
C PHE A 117 1.32 -11.04 -12.76
N LEU A 118 0.03 -11.39 -12.72
CA LEU A 118 -1.06 -10.41 -12.81
C LEU A 118 -1.03 -9.42 -11.65
N THR A 119 -0.76 -9.90 -10.44
CA THR A 119 -0.62 -9.07 -9.23
C THR A 119 0.53 -8.07 -9.37
N MET A 120 1.66 -8.52 -9.92
CA MET A 120 2.83 -7.68 -10.15
C MET A 120 2.55 -6.60 -11.21
N ILE A 121 1.88 -6.94 -12.33
CA ILE A 121 1.42 -5.95 -13.32
C ILE A 121 0.51 -4.91 -12.67
N LEU A 122 -0.46 -5.35 -11.87
CA LEU A 122 -1.38 -4.44 -11.19
C LEU A 122 -0.63 -3.49 -10.25
N SER A 123 0.32 -4.02 -9.49
CA SER A 123 1.11 -3.25 -8.52
C SER A 123 2.00 -2.19 -9.22
N ASP A 124 2.76 -2.60 -10.22
CA ASP A 124 3.64 -1.71 -11.00
C ASP A 124 2.82 -0.67 -11.78
N GLY A 125 1.69 -1.09 -12.35
CA GLY A 125 0.73 -0.21 -13.01
C GLY A 125 0.20 0.89 -12.09
N LEU A 126 -0.06 0.59 -10.82
CA LEU A 126 -0.48 1.59 -9.83
C LEU A 126 0.65 2.57 -9.51
N VAL A 127 1.89 2.11 -9.41
CA VAL A 127 3.06 2.99 -9.18
C VAL A 127 3.23 3.95 -10.37
N VAL A 128 3.14 3.45 -11.60
CA VAL A 128 3.18 4.26 -12.83
C VAL A 128 2.00 5.25 -12.89
N TRP A 129 0.78 4.80 -12.63
CA TRP A 129 -0.41 5.66 -12.61
C TRP A 129 -0.29 6.78 -11.57
N ARG A 130 0.27 6.49 -10.39
CA ARG A 130 0.52 7.52 -9.37
C ARG A 130 1.54 8.55 -9.84
N CYS A 131 2.62 8.10 -10.49
CA CYS A 131 3.58 9.01 -11.10
C CYS A 131 2.87 9.95 -12.09
N MET A 132 2.02 9.40 -12.97
CA MET A 132 1.22 10.20 -13.91
C MET A 132 0.36 11.27 -13.22
N VAL A 133 -0.39 10.87 -12.18
CA VAL A 133 -1.30 11.78 -11.47
C VAL A 133 -0.54 12.89 -10.75
N ILE A 134 0.57 12.55 -10.08
CA ILE A 134 1.40 13.52 -9.35
C ILE A 134 2.09 14.47 -10.34
N TYR A 135 2.46 13.97 -11.52
CA TYR A 135 3.15 14.77 -12.53
C TYR A 135 2.25 15.71 -13.34
N ARG A 136 0.93 15.59 -13.22
CA ARG A 136 -0.06 16.41 -13.92
C ARG A 136 0.12 17.91 -13.60
N GLY A 137 0.19 18.75 -14.65
CA GLY A 137 0.34 20.21 -14.51
C GLY A 137 1.76 20.73 -14.34
N CYS A 138 2.78 19.96 -14.74
CA CYS A 138 4.18 20.42 -14.75
C CYS A 138 4.53 21.24 -16.00
N MET A 139 5.58 22.07 -15.90
CA MET A 139 6.20 22.74 -17.05
C MET A 139 6.91 21.75 -17.98
N VAL A 140 7.43 20.64 -17.45
CA VAL A 140 8.00 19.56 -18.27
C VAL A 140 6.86 18.74 -18.85
N PRO A 141 6.83 18.46 -20.17
CA PRO A 141 5.78 17.66 -20.77
C PRO A 141 5.76 16.27 -20.15
N MET A 142 4.58 15.87 -19.65
CA MET A 142 4.32 14.61 -18.95
C MET A 142 4.85 13.39 -19.70
N TRP A 143 4.78 13.42 -21.03
CA TRP A 143 5.24 12.34 -21.90
C TRP A 143 6.73 12.03 -21.74
N ILE A 144 7.60 13.02 -21.52
CA ILE A 144 9.05 12.78 -21.40
C ILE A 144 9.37 12.02 -20.10
N ILE A 145 8.75 12.43 -18.99
CA ILE A 145 8.99 11.83 -17.67
C ILE A 145 8.38 10.43 -17.60
N LEU A 146 7.28 10.22 -18.33
CA LEU A 146 6.56 8.95 -18.35
C LEU A 146 7.09 7.97 -19.40
N LEU A 147 7.78 8.44 -20.45
CA LEU A 147 8.31 7.60 -21.51
C LEU A 147 9.25 6.53 -20.94
N PHE A 148 10.17 6.92 -20.06
CA PHE A 148 11.15 6.01 -19.50
C PHE A 148 10.52 4.95 -18.57
N PRO A 149 9.74 5.30 -17.53
CA PRO A 149 9.04 4.31 -16.72
C PRO A 149 8.01 3.49 -17.49
N GLY A 150 7.35 4.09 -18.49
CA GLY A 150 6.40 3.39 -19.36
C GLY A 150 7.07 2.33 -20.24
N LEU A 151 8.26 2.64 -20.78
CA LEU A 151 9.05 1.68 -21.54
C LEU A 151 9.58 0.55 -20.65
N MET A 152 10.05 0.88 -19.44
CA MET A 152 10.45 -0.14 -18.45
C MET A 152 9.27 -1.03 -18.05
N PHE A 153 8.08 -0.46 -17.87
CA PHE A 153 6.88 -1.22 -17.55
C PHE A 153 6.52 -2.18 -18.69
N ALA A 154 6.51 -1.70 -19.94
CA ALA A 154 6.27 -2.55 -21.10
C ALA A 154 7.32 -3.66 -21.24
N ALA A 155 8.61 -3.34 -20.98
CA ALA A 155 9.68 -4.32 -20.96
C ALA A 155 9.49 -5.36 -19.84
N SER A 156 9.05 -4.95 -18.65
CA SER A 156 8.76 -5.87 -17.54
C SER A 156 7.61 -6.83 -17.87
N ILE A 157 6.56 -6.35 -18.56
CA ILE A 157 5.46 -7.19 -19.03
C ILE A 157 5.97 -8.19 -20.07
N ALA A 158 6.76 -7.73 -21.05
CA ALA A 158 7.31 -8.61 -22.07
C ALA A 158 8.19 -9.71 -21.47
N MET A 159 9.08 -9.36 -20.54
CA MET A 159 9.93 -10.33 -19.84
C MET A 159 9.11 -11.29 -18.96
N GLY A 160 8.06 -10.81 -18.30
CA GLY A 160 7.19 -11.66 -17.49
C GLY A 160 6.30 -12.60 -18.33
N ILE A 161 5.88 -12.21 -19.54
CA ILE A 161 5.23 -13.13 -20.49
C ILE A 161 6.22 -14.22 -20.92
N MET A 162 7.46 -13.86 -21.24
CA MET A 162 8.50 -14.84 -21.57
C MET A 162 8.77 -15.79 -20.40
N PHE A 163 8.77 -15.28 -19.16
CA PHE A 163 8.85 -16.10 -17.95
C PHE A 163 7.69 -17.09 -17.84
N LEU A 164 6.43 -16.65 -18.02
CA LEU A 164 5.28 -17.56 -17.98
C LEU A 164 5.33 -18.65 -19.05
N LEU A 165 5.76 -18.30 -20.26
CA LEU A 165 5.96 -19.28 -21.35
C LEU A 165 7.07 -20.28 -21.00
N GLN A 166 8.16 -19.81 -20.37
CA GLN A 166 9.23 -20.67 -19.90
C GLN A 166 8.72 -21.66 -18.85
N VAL A 167 8.05 -21.16 -17.82
CA VAL A 167 7.47 -21.91 -16.68
C VAL A 167 6.49 -23.00 -17.14
N THR A 168 5.71 -22.73 -18.18
CA THR A 168 4.76 -23.71 -18.74
C THR A 168 5.48 -24.88 -19.45
N ALA A 169 6.69 -24.67 -19.96
CA ALA A 169 7.43 -25.68 -20.72
C ALA A 169 8.48 -26.41 -19.88
N ASN A 170 9.30 -25.69 -19.12
CA ASN A 170 10.46 -26.20 -18.37
C ASN A 170 10.66 -25.41 -17.06
N SER A 171 11.38 -25.98 -16.08
CA SER A 171 11.84 -25.18 -14.94
C SER A 171 12.75 -24.02 -15.39
N PRO A 172 12.49 -22.78 -14.92
CA PRO A 172 13.28 -21.60 -15.26
C PRO A 172 14.68 -21.64 -14.63
N TYR A 173 14.93 -22.53 -13.65
CA TYR A 173 16.12 -22.49 -12.81
C TYR A 173 17.27 -23.39 -13.31
N PHE A 174 16.98 -24.50 -13.99
CA PHE A 174 17.99 -25.53 -14.32
C PHE A 174 18.12 -25.89 -15.81
N SER A 175 17.46 -25.15 -16.72
CA SER A 175 17.61 -25.40 -18.16
C SER A 175 18.94 -24.84 -18.70
N SER A 176 19.92 -25.71 -18.97
CA SER A 176 21.27 -25.37 -19.48
C SER A 176 21.30 -24.67 -20.84
N THR A 177 20.15 -24.55 -21.52
CA THR A 177 20.01 -24.01 -22.88
C THR A 177 19.12 -22.75 -22.96
N ASN A 178 18.46 -22.34 -21.88
CA ASN A 178 17.49 -21.23 -21.90
C ASN A 178 17.91 -20.08 -20.97
N ILE A 179 17.73 -18.85 -21.44
CA ILE A 179 17.90 -17.64 -20.63
C ILE A 179 16.88 -17.69 -19.47
N ASN A 180 17.34 -17.47 -18.23
CA ASN A 180 16.44 -17.33 -17.08
C ASN A 180 15.77 -15.95 -17.14
N TYR A 181 14.47 -15.91 -17.44
CA TYR A 181 13.71 -14.66 -17.55
C TYR A 181 13.27 -14.09 -16.19
N THR A 182 13.41 -14.84 -15.09
CA THR A 182 13.07 -14.40 -13.73
C THR A 182 13.92 -13.20 -13.30
N VAL A 183 15.24 -13.27 -13.53
CA VAL A 183 16.17 -12.19 -13.17
C VAL A 183 15.86 -10.86 -13.88
N PRO A 184 15.78 -10.80 -15.23
CA PRO A 184 15.49 -9.54 -15.91
C PRO A 184 14.08 -9.02 -15.59
N TYR A 185 13.09 -9.91 -15.43
CA TYR A 185 11.73 -9.54 -15.03
C TYR A 185 11.70 -8.82 -13.67
N LEU A 186 12.26 -9.44 -12.63
CA LEU A 186 12.26 -8.88 -11.28
C LEU A 186 13.14 -7.65 -11.16
N THR A 187 14.29 -7.63 -11.85
CA THR A 187 15.21 -6.48 -11.83
C THR A 187 14.57 -5.25 -12.48
N LEU A 188 13.85 -5.42 -13.60
CA LEU A 188 13.14 -4.33 -14.26
C LEU A 188 12.04 -3.74 -13.38
N SER A 189 11.25 -4.59 -12.74
CA SER A 189 10.18 -4.14 -11.82
C SER A 189 10.74 -3.45 -10.58
N LEU A 190 11.79 -4.01 -9.97
CA LEU A 190 12.51 -3.37 -8.86
C LEU A 190 13.05 -1.99 -9.26
N ALA A 191 13.74 -1.90 -10.39
CA ALA A 191 14.28 -0.65 -10.89
C ALA A 191 13.17 0.37 -11.18
N LEU A 192 12.07 -0.07 -11.79
CA LEU A 192 10.90 0.76 -12.04
C LEU A 192 10.32 1.33 -10.73
N ASN A 193 10.16 0.49 -9.72
CA ASN A 193 9.61 0.89 -8.42
C ASN A 193 10.51 1.92 -7.72
N ILE A 194 11.83 1.70 -7.71
CA ILE A 194 12.81 2.62 -7.14
C ILE A 194 12.81 3.96 -7.89
N ILE A 195 12.91 3.94 -9.22
CA ILE A 195 13.01 5.15 -10.04
C ILE A 195 11.75 6.01 -9.91
N ILE A 196 10.56 5.39 -9.97
CA ILE A 196 9.30 6.11 -9.80
C ILE A 196 9.17 6.65 -8.38
N THR A 197 9.55 5.87 -7.37
CA THR A 197 9.51 6.32 -5.97
C THR A 197 10.39 7.56 -5.76
N ILE A 198 11.63 7.53 -6.25
CA ILE A 198 12.55 8.68 -6.18
C ILE A 198 11.94 9.89 -6.89
N ALA A 199 11.42 9.72 -8.11
CA ALA A 199 10.78 10.79 -8.86
C ALA A 199 9.60 11.43 -8.09
N ILE A 200 8.72 10.60 -7.55
CA ILE A 200 7.56 11.05 -6.78
C ILE A 200 7.99 11.80 -5.52
N VAL A 201 8.93 11.26 -4.75
CA VAL A 201 9.42 11.85 -3.49
C VAL A 201 10.09 13.20 -3.76
N LEU A 202 11.00 13.27 -4.74
CA LEU A 202 11.68 14.52 -5.11
C LEU A 202 10.66 15.60 -5.45
N ARG A 203 9.64 15.27 -6.24
CA ARG A 203 8.59 16.22 -6.59
C ARG A 203 7.77 16.66 -5.38
N LEU A 204 7.34 15.74 -4.53
CA LEU A 204 6.61 16.06 -3.29
C LEU A 204 7.40 17.04 -2.41
N LEU A 205 8.71 16.84 -2.28
CA LEU A 205 9.59 17.71 -1.50
C LEU A 205 9.77 19.09 -2.15
N ILE A 206 9.89 19.17 -3.48
CA ILE A 206 9.95 20.46 -4.20
C ILE A 206 8.64 21.24 -4.03
N TYR A 207 7.49 20.57 -4.17
CA TYR A 207 6.18 21.20 -3.97
C TYR A 207 6.03 21.71 -2.53
N ARG A 208 6.41 20.90 -1.54
CA ARG A 208 6.45 21.33 -0.14
C ARG A 208 7.33 22.56 0.05
N HIS A 209 8.54 22.57 -0.51
CA HIS A 209 9.46 23.70 -0.35
C HIS A 209 8.86 24.99 -0.93
N ARG A 210 8.22 24.91 -2.11
CA ARG A 210 7.52 26.05 -2.72
C ARG A 210 6.32 26.52 -1.91
N ILE A 211 5.46 25.59 -1.45
CA ILE A 211 4.27 25.92 -0.65
C ILE A 211 4.67 26.49 0.71
N SER A 212 5.65 25.89 1.39
CA SER A 212 6.12 26.36 2.70
C SER A 212 6.76 27.74 2.62
N LYS A 213 7.37 28.11 1.49
CA LYS A 213 7.92 29.46 1.26
C LYS A 213 6.82 30.52 1.09
N VAL A 214 5.63 30.14 0.63
CA VAL A 214 4.53 31.06 0.30
C VAL A 214 3.46 31.12 1.39
N LEU A 215 3.12 29.98 2.01
CA LEU A 215 2.01 29.86 2.99
C LEU A 215 2.46 29.53 4.43
N GLY A 216 3.77 29.35 4.67
CA GLY A 216 4.31 28.97 5.98
C GLY A 216 4.38 27.45 6.22
N SER A 217 5.14 27.04 7.24
CA SER A 217 5.53 25.63 7.46
C SER A 217 4.38 24.69 7.83
N SER A 218 3.27 25.23 8.35
CA SER A 218 2.11 24.44 8.82
C SER A 218 1.36 23.72 7.70
N TYR A 219 1.42 24.21 6.45
CA TYR A 219 0.72 23.62 5.30
C TYR A 219 1.54 22.56 4.54
N GLY A 220 2.81 22.33 4.91
CA GLY A 220 3.71 21.40 4.22
C GLY A 220 3.77 19.98 4.80
N THR A 221 3.25 19.76 6.01
CA THR A 221 3.40 18.50 6.78
C THR A 221 2.67 17.30 6.16
N GLN A 222 1.58 17.54 5.44
CA GLN A 222 0.85 16.46 4.75
C GLN A 222 1.67 15.84 3.62
N TYR A 223 2.42 16.65 2.86
CA TYR A 223 3.26 16.16 1.77
C TYR A 223 4.45 15.33 2.27
N THR A 224 5.02 15.67 3.43
CA THR A 224 6.10 14.86 4.03
C THR A 224 5.59 13.52 4.55
N SER A 225 4.40 13.48 5.14
CA SER A 225 3.78 12.22 5.58
C SER A 225 3.47 11.30 4.38
N ILE A 226 2.97 11.87 3.28
CA ILE A 226 2.74 11.12 2.03
C ILE A 226 4.07 10.63 1.43
N ALA A 227 5.11 11.46 1.39
CA ALA A 227 6.41 11.06 0.87
C ALA A 227 7.06 9.93 1.71
N ALA A 228 7.04 10.06 3.04
CA ALA A 228 7.59 9.05 3.96
C ALA A 228 6.94 7.68 3.76
N MET A 229 5.62 7.64 3.65
CA MET A 229 4.86 6.42 3.37
C MET A 229 5.24 5.75 2.04
N ILE A 230 5.46 6.54 0.98
CA ILE A 230 5.88 6.00 -0.32
C ILE A 230 7.26 5.36 -0.17
N ILE A 231 8.15 6.00 0.58
CA ILE A 231 9.47 5.46 0.87
C ILE A 231 9.36 4.17 1.69
N GLU A 232 8.55 4.14 2.76
CA GLU A 232 8.35 2.96 3.61
C GLU A 232 7.82 1.76 2.81
N SER A 233 6.79 1.97 1.97
CA SER A 233 6.21 0.92 1.13
C SER A 233 7.16 0.45 0.02
N ALA A 234 7.88 1.36 -0.63
CA ALA A 234 8.86 1.01 -1.65
C ALA A 234 10.09 0.29 -1.05
N ALA A 235 10.52 0.71 0.15
CA ALA A 235 11.63 0.08 0.87
C ALA A 235 11.30 -1.36 1.26
N LEU A 236 10.06 -1.63 1.69
CA LEU A 236 9.60 -2.98 2.03
C LEU A 236 9.72 -3.93 0.84
N TYR A 237 9.16 -3.56 -0.32
CA TYR A 237 9.28 -4.37 -1.54
C TYR A 237 10.73 -4.50 -1.99
N SER A 238 11.47 -3.38 -2.05
CA SER A 238 12.84 -3.36 -2.54
C SER A 238 13.78 -4.21 -1.68
N ALA A 239 13.60 -4.23 -0.36
CA ALA A 239 14.41 -5.03 0.54
C ALA A 239 14.26 -6.54 0.25
N PHE A 240 13.03 -7.02 0.07
CA PHE A 240 12.77 -8.41 -0.27
C PHE A 240 13.27 -8.76 -1.68
N SER A 241 13.03 -7.89 -2.67
CA SER A 241 13.52 -8.11 -4.04
C SER A 241 15.05 -8.15 -4.12
N VAL A 242 15.75 -7.25 -3.43
CA VAL A 242 17.23 -7.22 -3.41
C VAL A 242 17.80 -8.44 -2.68
N ALA A 243 17.18 -8.84 -1.56
CA ALA A 243 17.57 -10.05 -0.84
C ALA A 243 17.42 -11.29 -1.73
N PHE A 244 16.28 -11.44 -2.41
CA PHE A 244 16.08 -12.49 -3.41
C PHE A 244 17.14 -12.46 -4.50
N LEU A 245 17.30 -11.35 -5.21
CA LEU A 245 18.23 -11.25 -6.35
C LEU A 245 19.67 -11.54 -5.93
N THR A 246 20.10 -11.06 -4.76
CA THR A 246 21.47 -11.28 -4.27
C THR A 246 21.72 -12.75 -3.94
N LEU A 247 20.75 -13.42 -3.31
CA LEU A 247 20.86 -14.84 -2.95
C LEU A 247 20.76 -15.74 -4.18
N PHE A 248 19.83 -15.41 -5.08
CA PHE A 248 19.62 -16.13 -6.32
C PHE A 248 20.86 -16.11 -7.21
N LEU A 249 21.49 -14.94 -7.39
CA LEU A 249 22.74 -14.82 -8.16
C LEU A 249 23.94 -15.54 -7.51
N ARG A 250 23.86 -15.86 -6.21
CA ARG A 250 24.86 -16.66 -5.50
C ARG A 250 24.54 -18.16 -5.49
N ASN A 251 23.48 -18.59 -6.20
CA ASN A 251 22.95 -19.96 -6.15
C ASN A 251 22.71 -20.45 -4.72
N ASN A 252 22.27 -19.55 -3.83
CA ASN A 252 21.99 -19.90 -2.44
C ASN A 252 20.53 -20.35 -2.32
N PRO A 253 20.25 -21.57 -1.83
CA PRO A 253 18.89 -22.13 -1.73
C PRO A 253 17.93 -21.32 -0.84
N ILE A 254 18.45 -20.40 -0.02
CA ILE A 254 17.63 -19.47 0.77
C ILE A 254 16.88 -18.48 -0.13
N SER A 255 17.25 -18.33 -1.40
CA SER A 255 16.48 -17.51 -2.36
C SER A 255 15.02 -17.93 -2.47
N GLU A 256 14.72 -19.23 -2.34
CA GLU A 256 13.34 -19.73 -2.41
C GLU A 256 12.44 -19.15 -1.31
N THR A 257 12.99 -18.88 -0.12
CA THR A 257 12.21 -18.23 0.95
C THR A 257 11.73 -16.83 0.56
N PHE A 258 12.57 -16.08 -0.17
CA PHE A 258 12.27 -14.71 -0.53
C PHE A 258 11.36 -14.61 -1.75
N ILE A 259 11.48 -15.50 -2.75
CA ILE A 259 10.60 -15.46 -3.93
C ILE A 259 9.15 -15.76 -3.55
N GLU A 260 8.93 -16.75 -2.69
CA GLU A 260 7.58 -17.18 -2.27
C GLU A 260 6.83 -16.10 -1.50
N SER A 261 7.55 -15.30 -0.72
CA SER A 261 7.00 -14.18 0.04
C SER A 261 6.89 -12.89 -0.77
N LEU A 262 7.61 -12.75 -1.89
CA LEU A 262 7.74 -11.51 -2.64
C LEU A 262 6.40 -10.98 -3.16
N THR A 263 5.59 -11.88 -3.75
CA THR A 263 4.28 -11.54 -4.29
C THR A 263 3.37 -10.93 -3.22
N GLN A 264 3.31 -11.56 -2.05
CA GLN A 264 2.48 -11.08 -0.94
C GLN A 264 3.00 -9.75 -0.38
N VAL A 265 4.31 -9.59 -0.24
CA VAL A 265 4.95 -8.35 0.22
C VAL A 265 4.67 -7.18 -0.74
N GLN A 266 4.68 -7.43 -2.06
CA GLN A 266 4.34 -6.42 -3.06
C GLN A 266 2.89 -5.95 -2.92
N ILE A 267 1.96 -6.87 -2.68
CA ILE A 267 0.55 -6.55 -2.41
C ILE A 267 0.41 -5.72 -1.13
N ILE A 268 1.13 -6.07 -0.06
CA ILE A 268 1.14 -5.29 1.19
C ILE A 268 1.55 -3.85 0.89
N ALA A 269 2.66 -3.65 0.18
CA ALA A 269 3.15 -2.32 -0.18
C ALA A 269 2.10 -1.52 -0.97
N MET A 270 1.46 -2.17 -1.95
CA MET A 270 0.39 -1.57 -2.76
C MET A 270 -0.84 -1.21 -1.90
N LEU A 271 -1.30 -2.10 -1.02
CA LEU A 271 -2.46 -1.86 -0.16
C LEU A 271 -2.19 -0.77 0.88
N LEU A 272 -0.98 -0.69 1.44
CA LEU A 272 -0.60 0.38 2.37
C LEU A 272 -0.70 1.77 1.72
N ILE A 273 -0.28 1.87 0.46
CA ILE A 273 -0.43 3.09 -0.33
C ILE A 273 -1.90 3.46 -0.48
N VAL A 274 -2.75 2.50 -0.88
CA VAL A 274 -4.19 2.73 -1.09
C VAL A 274 -4.89 3.11 0.22
N PHE A 275 -4.61 2.37 1.29
CA PHE A 275 -5.16 2.60 2.63
C PHE A 275 -4.94 4.04 3.08
N ARG A 276 -3.72 4.53 2.92
CA ARG A 276 -3.36 5.88 3.34
C ARG A 276 -3.96 6.96 2.45
N VAL A 277 -4.07 6.74 1.15
CA VAL A 277 -4.78 7.66 0.24
C VAL A 277 -6.26 7.76 0.64
N ALA A 278 -6.87 6.67 1.08
CA ALA A 278 -8.22 6.67 1.62
C ALA A 278 -8.30 7.40 2.98
N GLN A 279 -7.32 7.23 3.88
CA GLN A 279 -7.26 7.95 5.16
C GLN A 279 -7.09 9.45 4.99
N GLY A 280 -6.16 9.90 4.12
CA GLY A 280 -5.90 11.32 3.89
C GLY A 280 -7.13 12.08 3.37
N LYS A 281 -7.99 11.39 2.61
CA LYS A 281 -9.29 11.94 2.18
C LYS A 281 -10.27 12.10 3.35
N SER A 282 -10.31 11.12 4.27
CA SER A 282 -11.14 11.20 5.49
C SER A 282 -10.79 12.43 6.30
N TRP A 283 -9.50 12.61 6.58
CA TRP A 283 -9.01 13.73 7.37
C TRP A 283 -9.34 15.06 6.71
N SER A 284 -9.13 15.18 5.40
CA SER A 284 -9.42 16.41 4.66
C SER A 284 -10.91 16.77 4.70
N GLN A 285 -11.82 15.78 4.57
CA GLN A 285 -13.26 16.00 4.69
C GLN A 285 -13.67 16.40 6.11
N ASP A 286 -13.13 15.75 7.13
CA ASP A 286 -13.40 16.07 8.55
C ASP A 286 -12.85 17.43 8.96
N THR A 287 -11.71 17.84 8.40
CA THR A 287 -11.14 19.17 8.66
C THR A 287 -11.98 20.25 7.96
N MET A 288 -12.39 20.02 6.71
CA MET A 288 -13.26 20.94 5.99
C MET A 288 -14.62 21.09 6.70
N SER A 289 -15.22 19.99 7.16
CA SER A 289 -16.50 20.03 7.87
C SER A 289 -16.39 20.73 9.23
N ARG A 290 -15.32 20.49 9.99
CA ARG A 290 -15.02 21.21 11.24
C ARG A 290 -14.82 22.70 11.01
N VAL A 291 -14.08 23.10 9.97
CA VAL A 291 -13.87 24.51 9.62
C VAL A 291 -15.17 25.17 9.17
N MET A 292 -16.02 24.48 8.40
CA MET A 292 -17.33 25.00 7.97
C MET A 292 -18.34 25.08 9.12
N THR A 293 -18.25 24.20 10.13
CA THR A 293 -19.15 24.21 11.30
C THR A 293 -18.66 25.15 12.40
N SER A 294 -17.36 25.43 12.49
CA SER A 294 -16.81 26.53 13.28
C SER A 294 -17.06 27.87 12.57
N ARG A 295 -18.32 28.33 12.57
CA ARG A 295 -18.61 29.75 12.34
C ARG A 295 -17.92 30.54 13.46
N PRO A 296 -17.07 31.54 13.16
CA PRO A 296 -16.74 32.51 14.19
C PRO A 296 -18.07 33.16 14.56
N SER A 297 -18.45 33.06 15.84
CA SER A 297 -19.47 33.93 16.40
C SER A 297 -18.94 35.35 16.24
N VAL A 298 -19.27 35.98 15.11
CA VAL A 298 -19.23 37.43 15.00
C VAL A 298 -20.25 37.89 16.02
N GLN A 299 -19.79 38.08 17.27
CA GLN A 299 -20.47 38.94 18.22
C GLN A 299 -20.63 40.25 17.48
N ALA A 300 -21.86 40.48 17.01
CA ALA A 300 -22.27 41.79 16.56
C ALA A 300 -21.99 42.73 17.72
N ILE A 301 -20.89 43.47 17.65
CA ILE A 301 -20.72 44.67 18.44
C ILE A 301 -21.91 45.53 18.03
N ARG A 302 -22.95 45.55 18.88
CA ARG A 302 -24.08 46.46 18.76
C ARG A 302 -23.51 47.87 18.82
N MET A 303 -23.27 48.45 17.64
CA MET A 303 -22.89 49.85 17.48
C MET A 303 -24.16 50.69 17.61
N GLY A 304 -24.72 50.69 18.82
CA GLY A 304 -26.00 51.32 19.15
C GLY A 304 -25.91 52.31 20.31
N ASP A 305 -24.71 52.70 20.74
CA ASP A 305 -24.53 53.63 21.88
C ASP A 305 -23.45 54.69 21.64
N LEU A 306 -23.35 55.20 20.40
CA LEU A 306 -22.75 56.52 20.18
C LEU A 306 -23.81 57.60 20.43
N GLY A 307 -24.29 57.63 21.68
CA GLY A 307 -25.05 58.72 22.25
C GLY A 307 -24.12 59.90 22.53
N TYR A 308 -24.50 61.05 21.99
CA TYR A 308 -23.90 62.36 22.17
C TYR A 308 -23.77 62.71 23.67
N GLY A 309 -22.53 62.67 24.20
CA GLY A 309 -22.23 62.92 25.61
C GLY A 309 -21.26 64.08 25.79
N SER A 310 -21.82 65.29 25.81
CA SER A 310 -21.19 66.52 26.33
C SER A 310 -20.61 66.26 27.74
N LYS A 311 -19.30 66.48 27.90
CA LYS A 311 -18.65 66.51 29.22
C LYS A 311 -18.96 67.87 29.86
N THR A 312 -19.77 67.88 30.90
CA THR A 312 -19.71 68.89 31.96
C THR A 312 -19.57 68.19 33.30
N PHE A 313 -18.56 68.62 34.04
CA PHE A 313 -18.05 68.00 35.27
C PHE A 313 -18.32 68.96 36.43
N THR A 314 -19.29 68.61 37.27
CA THR A 314 -19.57 69.12 38.63
C THR A 314 -20.59 68.13 39.22
N GLY A 315 -20.62 67.67 40.46
CA GLY A 315 -19.90 67.87 41.71
C GLY A 315 -20.83 67.33 42.83
N SER A 316 -20.26 66.60 43.80
CA SER A 316 -20.78 66.40 45.18
C SER A 316 -22.06 65.59 45.49
N SER A 317 -21.88 64.65 46.45
CA SER A 317 -22.72 64.27 47.62
C SER A 317 -24.00 63.41 47.54
N GLY A 318 -24.11 62.46 48.49
CA GLY A 318 -25.34 61.89 49.09
C GLY A 318 -25.77 60.51 48.56
N PHE A 319 -25.55 59.38 49.25
CA PHE A 319 -26.30 58.76 50.37
C PHE A 319 -27.63 58.08 49.99
N GLU A 320 -27.76 56.78 50.37
CA GLU A 320 -28.98 55.92 50.47
C GLU A 320 -29.74 55.55 49.17
N ALA A 321 -30.45 54.43 48.99
CA ALA A 321 -30.72 53.19 49.73
C ALA A 321 -31.32 52.14 48.73
N ARG A 322 -31.25 50.84 49.07
CA ARG A 322 -32.15 49.76 48.54
C ARG A 322 -33.61 50.00 49.04
N PRO A 323 -34.71 49.41 48.50
CA PRO A 323 -34.84 47.96 48.18
C PRO A 323 -35.91 47.48 47.15
N SER A 324 -35.82 46.17 46.83
CA SER A 324 -36.88 45.12 46.76
C SER A 324 -38.21 45.31 45.99
N TYR A 325 -38.53 44.37 45.08
CA TYR A 325 -39.65 43.39 45.14
C TYR A 325 -39.61 42.48 43.87
N LYS A 326 -39.51 41.14 43.97
CA LYS A 326 -40.60 40.10 43.94
C LYS A 326 -41.40 40.10 42.62
N SER A 327 -41.84 38.99 42.04
CA SER A 327 -41.94 37.58 42.46
C SER A 327 -42.56 36.76 41.31
N ASN A 328 -42.37 35.43 41.37
CA ASN A 328 -43.27 34.36 40.90
C ASN A 328 -43.36 34.08 39.39
N ASP A 329 -43.45 32.84 38.90
CA ASP A 329 -43.56 31.48 39.49
C ASP A 329 -43.09 30.48 38.40
N ARG A 330 -42.36 29.39 38.74
CA ARG A 330 -42.77 27.94 38.75
C ARG A 330 -43.37 27.46 37.42
N GLU A 331 -43.00 26.34 36.78
CA GLU A 331 -42.76 24.95 37.21
C GLU A 331 -41.79 24.28 36.17
N SER A 332 -40.71 23.56 36.52
CA SER A 332 -40.61 22.10 36.80
C SER A 332 -41.47 21.23 35.86
N VAL A 333 -40.95 20.26 35.08
CA VAL A 333 -40.45 18.91 35.44
C VAL A 333 -39.91 18.30 34.11
N GLU A 334 -38.66 17.78 34.00
CA GLU A 334 -38.23 16.36 34.17
C GLU A 334 -39.00 15.36 33.24
N ALA A 335 -38.44 14.35 32.56
CA ALA A 335 -37.34 13.40 32.76
C ALA A 335 -36.88 12.90 31.36
N ALA A 336 -35.63 12.56 31.04
CA ALA A 336 -34.71 11.55 31.59
C ALA A 336 -35.21 10.09 31.49
N VAL A 337 -35.03 9.51 30.29
CA VAL A 337 -34.46 8.16 30.04
C VAL A 337 -33.56 8.27 28.80
#